data_AF-A0A8I6WZ99-F1
#
_entry.id   AF-A0A8I6WZ99-F1
#
_cell.length_a   1.000
_cell.length_b   1.000
_cell.length_c   1.000
_cell.angle_alpha   90.00
_cell.angle_beta   90.00
_cell.angle_gamma   90.00
#
_symmetry.space_group_name_H-M   'P 1'
#
loop_
_entity.id
_entity.type
_entity.pdbx_description
1 polymer ?
#
loop_
_entity_poly.entity_id
_entity_poly.type
_entity_poly.pdbx_seq_one_letter_code
_entity_poly.pdbx_strand_id
1 'polypeptide(L)'
;MSGMNWTSIRPVYIYGPLNYNPVEEWFFHRLKAGRPIPIPNAGNQITQLGHVKDLATAFIKVLGNPKASKQVYNISGSKYVTFDGLAWACAKAGGFPEPEIIHYNPKDFDFGKKKAFPFRDQHFFASVEKASKDLGVTPEYDLLDGLTDSYNLDFDRGTFRKEADFTTDDMILGKKLVSV
;
A
#
# COMPACT_ATOMS: atom_id res chain seq x y z
N MET A 1 10.23 -10.44 32.67
CA MET A 1 9.33 -9.35 32.23
C MET A 1 7.99 -9.36 32.97
N SER A 2 7.91 -9.85 34.21
CA SER A 2 6.68 -9.78 35.00
C SER A 2 6.48 -8.35 35.51
N GLY A 3 5.36 -7.71 35.14
CA GLY A 3 4.95 -6.38 35.62
C GLY A 3 4.94 -5.26 34.57
N MET A 4 5.55 -5.45 33.40
CA MET A 4 5.54 -4.42 32.35
C MET A 4 4.18 -4.35 31.65
N ASN A 5 3.57 -3.17 31.64
CA ASN A 5 2.42 -2.87 30.79
C ASN A 5 2.92 -2.52 29.39
N TRP A 6 2.32 -3.12 28.36
CA TRP A 6 2.70 -2.92 26.97
C TRP A 6 1.48 -3.10 26.07
N THR A 7 1.53 -2.50 24.87
CA THR A 7 0.60 -2.78 23.78
C THR A 7 1.41 -2.89 22.50
N SER A 8 1.14 -3.91 21.70
CA SER A 8 1.78 -4.09 20.39
C SER A 8 0.81 -3.73 19.28
N ILE A 9 1.14 -2.69 18.52
CA ILE A 9 0.43 -2.34 17.29
C ILE A 9 1.19 -2.94 16.12
N ARG A 10 0.47 -3.62 15.22
CA ARG A 10 0.99 -4.28 14.02
C ARG A 10 0.35 -3.66 12.77
N PRO A 11 0.97 -2.62 12.20
CA PRO A 11 0.48 -2.00 10.98
C PRO A 11 0.63 -2.94 9.77
N VAL A 12 -0.37 -2.97 8.88
CA VAL A 12 -0.31 -3.69 7.60
C VAL A 12 -0.40 -2.67 6.46
N TYR A 13 0.69 -2.58 5.66
CA TYR A 13 0.91 -1.62 4.58
C TYR A 13 0.27 -0.24 4.80
N ILE A 14 1.05 0.65 5.40
CA ILE A 14 0.60 2.00 5.69
C ILE A 14 0.89 2.91 4.50
N TYR A 15 -0.05 3.80 4.23
CA TYR A 15 -0.03 4.77 3.14
C TYR A 15 -0.66 6.09 3.61
N GLY A 16 -0.53 7.15 2.82
CA GLY A 16 -1.02 8.49 3.19
C GLY A 16 0.10 9.52 3.33
N PRO A 17 -0.28 10.79 3.59
CA PRO A 17 0.66 11.90 3.63
C PRO A 17 1.78 11.71 4.66
N LEU A 18 2.97 12.22 4.36
CA LEU A 18 4.16 12.17 5.22
C LEU A 18 4.66 10.76 5.54
N ASN A 19 4.17 9.74 4.84
CA ASN A 19 4.68 8.38 4.98
C ASN A 19 6.14 8.30 4.50
N TYR A 20 6.98 7.58 5.25
CA TYR A 20 8.41 7.44 4.93
C TYR A 20 8.68 6.44 3.79
N ASN A 21 7.74 5.51 3.57
CA ASN A 21 7.82 4.51 2.50
C ASN A 21 6.47 4.37 1.78
N PRO A 22 6.09 5.39 1.00
CA PRO A 22 4.81 5.42 0.31
C PRO A 22 4.82 4.46 -0.87
N VAL A 23 4.11 3.35 -0.71
CA VAL A 23 4.03 2.30 -1.74
C VAL A 23 3.13 2.71 -2.91
N GLU A 24 2.20 3.63 -2.67
CA GLU A 24 1.28 4.21 -3.64
C GLU A 24 1.99 5.10 -4.66
N GLU A 25 3.08 5.80 -4.27
CA GLU A 25 3.89 6.63 -5.17
C GLU A 25 4.48 5.81 -6.33
N TRP A 26 4.74 4.52 -6.10
CA TRP A 26 5.19 3.62 -7.16
C TRP A 26 4.16 3.57 -8.32
N PHE A 27 2.86 3.56 -8.02
CA PHE A 27 1.81 3.59 -9.03
C PHE A 27 1.67 4.99 -9.63
N PHE A 28 1.64 6.02 -8.79
CA PHE A 28 1.49 7.41 -9.24
C PHE A 28 2.58 7.83 -10.22
N HIS A 29 3.83 7.43 -10.01
CA HIS A 29 4.92 7.69 -10.95
C HIS A 29 4.67 7.11 -12.34
N ARG A 30 4.14 5.89 -12.43
CA ARG A 30 3.85 5.22 -13.71
C ARG A 30 2.65 5.86 -14.41
N LEU A 31 1.61 6.16 -13.64
CA LEU A 31 0.41 6.86 -14.11
C LEU A 31 0.74 8.27 -14.63
N LYS A 32 1.51 9.05 -13.86
CA LYS A 32 1.93 10.41 -14.25
C LYS A 32 2.79 10.41 -15.52
N ALA A 33 3.61 9.38 -15.71
CA ALA A 33 4.44 9.20 -16.89
C ALA A 33 3.69 8.60 -18.10
N GLY A 34 2.41 8.22 -17.94
CA GLY A 34 1.64 7.56 -19.00
C GLY A 34 2.19 6.18 -19.39
N ARG A 35 2.81 5.48 -18.44
CA ARG A 35 3.47 4.18 -18.68
C ARG A 35 2.58 3.02 -18.25
N PRO A 36 2.64 1.86 -18.93
CA PRO A 36 1.99 0.65 -18.45
C PRO A 36 2.50 0.26 -17.06
N ILE A 37 1.62 -0.32 -16.25
CA ILE A 37 1.93 -0.77 -14.88
C ILE A 37 2.26 -2.26 -14.89
N PRO A 38 3.53 -2.66 -14.67
CA PRO A 38 3.88 -4.07 -14.60
C PRO A 38 3.43 -4.68 -13.28
N ILE A 39 2.53 -5.67 -13.33
CA ILE A 39 2.01 -6.37 -12.15
C ILE A 39 2.43 -7.85 -12.20
N PRO A 40 2.97 -8.41 -11.10
CA PRO A 40 3.41 -9.80 -11.10
C PRO A 40 2.22 -10.77 -11.21
N ASN A 41 2.45 -11.88 -11.90
CA ASN A 41 1.50 -12.96 -12.11
C ASN A 41 0.16 -12.43 -12.68
N ALA A 42 -0.97 -12.93 -12.18
CA ALA A 42 -2.30 -12.49 -12.62
C ALA A 42 -2.85 -11.27 -11.84
N GLY A 43 -2.04 -10.66 -10.96
CA GLY A 43 -2.45 -9.47 -10.18
C GLY A 43 -3.62 -9.66 -9.21
N ASN A 44 -4.06 -10.90 -8.98
CA ASN A 44 -5.21 -11.25 -8.13
C ASN A 44 -4.83 -11.47 -6.65
N GLN A 45 -3.55 -11.30 -6.30
CA GLN A 45 -3.09 -11.36 -4.92
C GLN A 45 -3.78 -10.26 -4.11
N ILE A 46 -4.30 -10.67 -2.95
CA ILE A 46 -5.04 -9.79 -2.05
C ILE A 46 -4.07 -9.13 -1.07
N THR A 47 -4.13 -7.81 -0.99
CA THR A 47 -3.49 -7.00 0.03
C THR A 47 -4.48 -6.09 0.73
N GLN A 48 -3.99 -5.34 1.71
CA GLN A 48 -4.76 -4.48 2.58
C GLN A 48 -3.89 -3.30 2.97
N LEU A 49 -4.41 -2.09 2.84
CA LEU A 49 -3.70 -0.86 3.17
C LEU A 49 -4.45 -0.08 4.23
N GLY A 50 -3.72 0.50 5.19
CA GLY A 50 -4.28 1.36 6.23
C GLY A 50 -3.77 2.79 6.11
N HIS A 51 -4.67 3.77 6.20
CA HIS A 51 -4.27 5.17 6.14
C HIS A 51 -3.48 5.57 7.39
N VAL A 52 -2.45 6.41 7.23
CA VAL A 52 -1.55 6.82 8.32
C VAL A 52 -2.30 7.50 9.47
N LYS A 53 -3.38 8.23 9.18
CA LYS A 53 -4.21 8.89 10.20
C LYS A 53 -5.02 7.90 11.03
N ASP A 54 -5.48 6.80 10.44
CA ASP A 54 -6.14 5.71 11.18
C ASP A 54 -5.15 4.99 12.10
N LEU A 55 -3.92 4.80 11.64
CA LEU A 55 -2.85 4.28 12.48
C LEU A 55 -2.53 5.22 13.66
N ALA A 56 -2.40 6.52 13.41
CA ALA A 56 -2.19 7.51 14.47
C ALA A 56 -3.34 7.51 15.50
N THR A 57 -4.58 7.40 15.02
CA THR A 57 -5.77 7.26 15.88
C THR A 57 -5.69 6.01 16.74
N ALA A 58 -5.27 4.87 16.18
CA ALA A 58 -5.07 3.65 16.95
C ALA A 58 -4.02 3.81 18.05
N PHE A 59 -2.90 4.51 17.78
CA PHE A 59 -1.92 4.85 18.82
C PHE A 59 -2.54 5.68 19.95
N ILE A 60 -3.35 6.70 19.62
CA ILE A 60 -4.02 7.52 20.64
C ILE A 60 -4.99 6.66 21.48
N LYS A 61 -5.74 5.77 20.84
CA LYS A 61 -6.76 4.94 21.51
C LYS A 61 -6.20 3.88 22.47
N VAL A 62 -4.93 3.50 22.33
CA VAL A 62 -4.29 2.55 23.26
C VAL A 62 -3.69 3.25 24.48
N LEU A 63 -3.37 4.54 24.40
CA LEU A 63 -2.75 5.27 25.51
C LEU A 63 -3.71 5.37 26.70
N GLY A 64 -3.25 4.93 27.87
CA GLY A 64 -4.04 4.92 29.10
C GLY A 64 -5.26 4.00 29.09
N ASN A 65 -5.47 3.21 28.02
CA ASN A 65 -6.63 2.34 27.90
C ASN A 65 -6.36 0.99 28.60
N PRO A 66 -7.07 0.65 29.69
CA PRO A 66 -6.85 -0.61 30.40
C PRO A 66 -7.13 -1.84 29.53
N LYS A 67 -8.03 -1.74 28.55
CA LYS A 67 -8.34 -2.84 27.62
C LYS A 67 -7.17 -3.14 26.67
N ALA A 68 -6.32 -2.15 26.40
CA ALA A 68 -5.15 -2.32 25.54
C ALA A 68 -3.94 -2.94 26.27
N SER A 69 -4.02 -3.10 27.59
CA SER A 69 -2.94 -3.66 28.41
C SER A 69 -2.60 -5.10 28.01
N LYS A 70 -1.32 -5.32 27.68
CA LYS A 70 -0.75 -6.59 27.23
C LYS A 70 -1.46 -7.18 26.01
N GLN A 71 -2.01 -6.31 25.17
CA GLN A 71 -2.71 -6.69 23.96
C GLN A 71 -1.87 -6.45 22.71
N VAL A 72 -2.19 -7.24 21.69
CA VAL A 72 -1.72 -7.07 20.32
C VAL A 72 -2.92 -6.68 19.45
N TYR A 73 -2.73 -5.69 18.58
CA TYR A 73 -3.72 -5.20 17.62
C TYR A 73 -3.11 -5.09 16.22
N ASN A 74 -3.77 -5.67 15.22
CA ASN A 74 -3.47 -5.36 13.81
C ASN A 74 -4.24 -4.12 13.40
N ILE A 75 -3.57 -3.20 12.71
CA ILE A 75 -4.17 -1.94 12.25
C ILE A 75 -3.96 -1.82 10.74
N SER A 76 -5.07 -1.70 10.01
CA SER A 76 -5.12 -1.54 8.55
C SER A 76 -6.51 -1.02 8.15
N GLY A 77 -6.75 -0.84 6.85
CA GLY A 77 -8.07 -0.49 6.31
C GLY A 77 -9.07 -1.62 6.45
N SER A 78 -10.37 -1.31 6.34
CA SER A 78 -11.46 -2.28 6.50
C SER A 78 -11.74 -3.15 5.27
N LYS A 79 -11.16 -2.79 4.11
CA LYS A 79 -11.38 -3.47 2.83
C LYS A 79 -10.08 -4.07 2.30
N TYR A 80 -10.24 -5.16 1.54
CA TYR A 80 -9.17 -5.81 0.81
C TYR A 80 -9.12 -5.32 -0.63
N VAL A 81 -7.95 -5.38 -1.25
CA VAL A 81 -7.76 -4.98 -2.65
C VAL A 81 -6.81 -5.94 -3.35
N THR A 82 -7.03 -6.19 -4.64
CA THR A 82 -6.06 -6.92 -5.47
C THR A 82 -4.94 -5.99 -5.94
N PHE A 83 -3.84 -6.51 -6.48
CA PHE A 83 -2.80 -5.65 -7.07
C PHE A 83 -3.33 -4.85 -8.25
N ASP A 84 -4.11 -5.49 -9.13
CA ASP A 84 -4.78 -4.79 -10.22
C ASP A 84 -5.70 -3.71 -9.64
N GLY A 85 -6.58 -4.08 -8.69
CA GLY A 85 -7.53 -3.16 -8.08
C GLY A 85 -6.88 -1.95 -7.43
N LEU A 86 -5.67 -2.10 -6.88
CA LEU A 86 -4.90 -1.00 -6.33
C LEU A 86 -4.39 -0.05 -7.42
N ALA A 87 -3.90 -0.59 -8.56
CA ALA A 87 -3.51 0.24 -9.70
C ALA A 87 -4.69 1.07 -10.23
N TRP A 88 -5.87 0.44 -10.35
CA TRP A 88 -7.13 1.12 -10.71
C TRP A 88 -7.52 2.19 -9.69
N ALA A 89 -7.40 1.90 -8.39
CA ALA A 89 -7.71 2.87 -7.33
C ALA A 89 -6.75 4.07 -7.36
N CYS A 90 -5.45 3.84 -7.58
CA CYS A 90 -4.46 4.91 -7.73
C CYS A 90 -4.74 5.79 -8.96
N ALA A 91 -5.14 5.19 -10.10
CA ALA A 91 -5.50 5.95 -11.30
C ALA A 91 -6.69 6.88 -11.02
N LYS A 92 -7.75 6.35 -10.39
CA LYS A 92 -8.92 7.13 -9.99
C LYS A 92 -8.57 8.24 -9.01
N ALA A 93 -7.78 7.94 -7.98
CA ALA A 93 -7.37 8.90 -6.95
C ALA A 93 -6.59 10.09 -7.52
N GLY A 94 -5.70 9.85 -8.49
CA GLY A 94 -4.90 10.89 -9.13
C GLY A 94 -5.56 11.55 -10.35
N GLY A 95 -6.81 11.17 -10.70
CA GLY A 95 -7.50 11.69 -11.88
C GLY A 95 -6.86 11.29 -13.21
N PHE A 96 -6.17 10.14 -13.24
CA PHE A 96 -5.54 9.60 -14.45
C PHE A 96 -6.51 8.75 -15.27
N PRO A 97 -6.25 8.54 -16.57
CA PRO A 97 -6.94 7.53 -17.36
C PRO A 97 -6.83 6.13 -16.76
N GLU A 98 -7.68 5.23 -17.22
CA GLU A 98 -7.60 3.81 -16.86
C GLU A 98 -6.19 3.25 -17.16
N PRO A 99 -5.55 2.57 -16.19
CA PRO A 99 -4.17 2.12 -16.36
C PRO A 99 -4.09 0.94 -17.33
N GLU A 100 -3.12 0.99 -18.24
CA GLU A 100 -2.71 -0.20 -18.96
C GLU A 100 -1.91 -1.10 -18.00
N ILE A 101 -2.45 -2.27 -17.67
CA ILE A 101 -1.80 -3.24 -16.78
C ILE A 101 -1.12 -4.32 -17.61
N ILE A 102 0.16 -4.56 -17.33
CA ILE A 102 0.96 -5.58 -17.99
C ILE A 102 1.37 -6.64 -16.97
N HIS A 103 0.75 -7.81 -17.07
CA HIS A 103 1.13 -8.95 -16.26
C HIS A 103 2.45 -9.57 -16.73
N TYR A 104 3.30 -9.96 -15.78
CA TYR A 104 4.58 -10.64 -16.03
C TYR A 104 4.83 -11.76 -15.02
N ASN A 105 5.55 -12.80 -15.41
CA ASN A 105 5.99 -13.85 -14.50
C ASN A 105 7.32 -13.44 -13.85
N PRO A 106 7.41 -13.24 -12.52
CA PRO A 106 8.65 -12.81 -11.86
C PRO A 106 9.84 -13.77 -12.07
N LYS A 107 9.58 -15.06 -12.33
CA LYS A 107 10.63 -16.06 -12.58
C LYS A 107 11.37 -15.88 -13.91
N ASP A 108 10.82 -15.07 -14.81
CA ASP A 108 11.36 -14.84 -16.15
C ASP A 108 12.45 -13.76 -16.19
N PHE A 109 12.76 -13.15 -15.03
CA PHE A 109 13.61 -11.99 -14.88
C PHE A 109 14.56 -12.15 -13.69
N ASP A 110 15.79 -11.64 -13.85
CA ASP A 110 16.71 -11.40 -12.74
C ASP A 110 16.83 -9.89 -12.51
N PHE A 111 16.19 -9.40 -11.45
CA PHE A 111 16.24 -7.98 -11.06
C PHE A 111 17.43 -7.64 -10.15
N GLY A 112 18.30 -8.61 -9.85
CA GLY A 112 19.35 -8.46 -8.85
C GLY A 112 18.79 -8.05 -7.49
N LYS A 113 19.25 -6.90 -6.98
CA LYS A 113 18.79 -6.34 -5.68
C LYS A 113 17.59 -5.39 -5.81
N LYS A 114 17.14 -5.08 -7.03
CA LYS A 114 16.02 -4.16 -7.25
C LYS A 114 14.69 -4.86 -7.00
N LYS A 115 13.70 -4.10 -6.53
CA LYS A 115 12.33 -4.58 -6.36
C LYS A 115 11.50 -4.09 -7.54
N ALA A 116 11.04 -5.03 -8.39
CA ALA A 116 10.18 -4.71 -9.52
C ALA A 116 8.75 -4.35 -9.13
N PHE A 117 8.32 -4.73 -7.92
CA PHE A 117 6.98 -4.45 -7.40
C PHE A 117 7.06 -4.10 -5.91
N PRO A 118 6.26 -3.14 -5.40
CA PRO A 118 6.41 -2.64 -4.02
C PRO A 118 5.84 -3.58 -2.95
N PHE A 119 5.00 -4.55 -3.35
CA PHE A 119 4.38 -5.52 -2.44
C PHE A 119 5.03 -6.90 -2.53
N ARG A 120 4.80 -7.72 -1.50
CA ARG A 120 5.18 -9.14 -1.51
C ARG A 120 4.26 -9.90 -2.43
N ASP A 121 4.79 -10.79 -3.25
CA ASP A 121 4.02 -11.64 -4.17
C ASP A 121 3.32 -12.80 -3.44
N GLN A 122 2.37 -12.46 -2.58
CA GLN A 122 1.52 -13.38 -1.82
C GLN A 122 0.30 -12.62 -1.27
N HIS A 123 -0.71 -13.35 -0.81
CA HIS A 123 -1.77 -12.75 0.01
C HIS A 123 -1.19 -12.18 1.32
N PHE A 124 -1.51 -10.92 1.62
CA PHE A 124 -1.02 -10.25 2.83
C PHE A 124 -2.05 -9.26 3.38
N PHE A 125 -2.83 -9.72 4.35
CA PHE A 125 -3.88 -8.97 5.03
C PHE A 125 -4.05 -9.52 6.47
N ALA A 126 -4.73 -8.76 7.32
CA ALA A 126 -5.02 -9.17 8.70
C ALA A 126 -6.39 -8.68 9.15
N SER A 127 -7.02 -9.46 10.05
CA SER A 127 -8.24 -9.00 10.73
C SER A 127 -7.94 -7.82 11.66
N VAL A 128 -8.75 -6.77 11.54
CA VAL A 128 -8.72 -5.54 12.37
C VAL A 128 -9.84 -5.53 13.42
N GLU A 129 -10.68 -6.57 13.47
CA GLU A 129 -11.89 -6.63 14.31
C GLU A 129 -11.61 -6.41 15.79
N LYS A 130 -10.48 -6.94 16.28
CA LYS A 130 -10.09 -6.79 17.68
C LYS A 130 -9.84 -5.32 18.04
N ALA A 131 -9.19 -4.57 17.16
CA ALA A 131 -8.97 -3.14 17.37
C ALA A 131 -10.30 -2.37 17.38
N SER A 132 -11.21 -2.70 16.45
CA SER A 132 -12.55 -2.10 16.43
C SER A 132 -13.34 -2.42 17.69
N LYS A 133 -13.33 -3.68 18.15
CA LYS A 133 -14.07 -4.11 19.35
C LYS A 133 -13.53 -3.52 20.64
N ASP A 134 -12.22 -3.58 20.86
CA ASP A 134 -11.62 -3.22 22.15
C ASP A 134 -11.36 -1.71 22.26
N LEU A 135 -10.97 -1.07 21.14
CA LEU A 135 -10.51 0.31 21.10
C LEU A 135 -11.53 1.27 20.45
N GLY A 136 -12.57 0.75 19.79
CA GLY A 136 -13.52 1.56 19.02
C GLY A 136 -12.86 2.22 17.81
N VAL A 137 -11.78 1.64 17.28
CA VAL A 137 -11.10 2.15 16.08
C VAL A 137 -11.93 1.75 14.85
N THR A 138 -12.40 2.76 14.14
CA THR A 138 -13.11 2.62 12.86
C THR A 138 -12.32 3.43 11.84
N PRO A 139 -11.88 2.85 10.71
CA PRO A 139 -11.15 3.61 9.70
C PRO A 139 -11.97 4.82 9.23
N GLU A 140 -11.38 6.00 9.31
CA GLU A 140 -11.94 7.25 8.78
C GLU A 140 -11.84 7.27 7.25
N TYR A 141 -10.79 6.65 6.71
CA TYR A 141 -10.51 6.62 5.27
C TYR A 141 -10.89 5.27 4.68
N ASP A 142 -11.63 5.30 3.58
CA ASP A 142 -11.61 4.18 2.65
C ASP A 142 -10.36 4.26 1.74
N LEU A 143 -10.18 3.24 0.89
CA LEU A 143 -8.98 3.16 0.04
C LEU A 143 -8.91 4.33 -0.95
N LEU A 144 -10.01 4.71 -1.58
CA LEU A 144 -9.98 5.75 -2.62
C LEU A 144 -9.76 7.12 -1.99
N ASP A 145 -10.47 7.40 -0.89
CA ASP A 145 -10.35 8.68 -0.19
C ASP A 145 -8.93 8.88 0.36
N GLY A 146 -8.34 7.86 0.98
CA GLY A 146 -6.96 7.98 1.47
C GLY A 146 -5.92 8.03 0.35
N LEU A 147 -6.16 7.41 -0.81
CA LEU A 147 -5.23 7.49 -1.94
C LEU A 147 -5.27 8.89 -2.54
N THR A 148 -6.47 9.47 -2.60
CA THR A 148 -6.70 10.85 -3.02
C THR A 148 -6.02 11.84 -2.06
N ASP A 149 -6.12 11.58 -0.74
CA ASP A 149 -5.44 12.37 0.30
C ASP A 149 -3.90 12.31 0.12
N SER A 150 -3.34 11.11 -0.03
CA SER A 150 -1.90 10.91 -0.30
C SER A 150 -1.46 11.62 -1.59
N TYR A 151 -2.22 11.45 -2.69
CA TYR A 151 -1.90 12.07 -3.97
C TYR A 151 -1.86 13.60 -3.86
N ASN A 152 -2.92 14.21 -3.32
CA ASN A 152 -3.08 15.66 -3.26
C ASN A 152 -2.12 16.35 -2.29
N LEU A 153 -1.79 15.69 -1.17
CA LEU A 153 -0.99 16.30 -0.11
C LEU A 153 0.51 16.06 -0.27
N ASP A 154 0.93 15.01 -0.97
CA ASP A 154 2.33 14.68 -1.19
C ASP A 154 2.72 14.65 -2.68
N PHE A 155 2.15 13.74 -3.46
CA PHE A 155 2.66 13.42 -4.82
C PHE A 155 2.46 14.57 -5.82
N ASP A 156 1.24 15.10 -5.94
CA ASP A 156 0.90 16.15 -6.91
C ASP A 156 1.63 17.47 -6.65
N ARG A 157 2.01 17.70 -5.39
CA ARG A 157 2.82 18.84 -4.96
C ARG A 157 4.31 18.70 -5.32
N GLY A 158 4.71 17.57 -5.90
CA GLY A 158 6.11 17.25 -6.15
C GLY A 158 6.91 16.96 -4.88
N THR A 159 6.22 16.68 -3.76
CA THR A 159 6.85 16.33 -2.48
C THR A 159 6.88 14.83 -2.25
N PHE A 160 6.96 14.05 -3.32
CA PHE A 160 7.09 12.60 -3.24
C PHE A 160 8.41 12.20 -2.57
N ARG A 161 8.46 11.00 -1.96
CA ARG A 161 9.62 10.58 -1.13
C ARG A 161 10.79 10.06 -1.94
N LYS A 162 10.50 9.49 -3.11
CA LYS A 162 11.52 8.89 -3.99
C LYS A 162 11.22 9.24 -5.43
N GLU A 163 12.26 9.60 -6.16
CA GLU A 163 12.20 9.70 -7.62
C GLU A 163 11.76 8.37 -8.24
N ALA A 164 11.15 8.45 -9.42
CA ALA A 164 10.78 7.27 -10.17
C ALA A 164 12.02 6.46 -10.59
N ASP A 165 12.00 5.15 -10.34
CA ASP A 165 12.90 4.18 -10.98
C ASP A 165 12.07 3.25 -11.87
N PHE A 166 12.26 3.37 -13.18
CA PHE A 166 11.58 2.54 -14.20
C PHE A 166 12.46 1.41 -14.74
N THR A 167 13.67 1.20 -14.19
CA THR A 167 14.63 0.22 -14.73
C THR A 167 14.02 -1.18 -14.84
N THR A 168 13.33 -1.64 -13.79
CA THR A 168 12.70 -2.97 -13.79
C THR A 168 11.52 -3.04 -14.75
N ASP A 169 10.83 -1.93 -14.96
CA ASP A 169 9.70 -1.83 -15.87
C ASP A 169 10.20 -1.97 -17.30
N ASP A 170 11.27 -1.26 -17.67
CA ASP A 170 11.88 -1.33 -18.99
C ASP A 170 12.35 -2.75 -19.31
N MET A 171 12.91 -3.47 -18.32
CA MET A 171 13.26 -4.89 -18.47
C MET A 171 12.03 -5.75 -18.79
N ILE A 172 10.93 -5.54 -18.07
CA ILE A 172 9.68 -6.30 -18.24
C ILE A 172 9.01 -6.01 -19.58
N LEU A 173 8.86 -4.72 -19.90
CA LEU A 173 8.18 -4.25 -21.10
C LEU A 173 9.00 -4.54 -22.36
N GLY A 174 10.33 -4.43 -22.28
CA GLY A 174 11.23 -4.76 -23.39
C GLY A 174 11.11 -6.23 -23.83
N LYS A 175 10.90 -7.16 -22.90
CA LYS A 175 10.76 -8.60 -23.23
C LYS A 175 9.46 -8.91 -23.98
N LYS A 176 8.36 -8.21 -23.66
CA LYS A 176 7.07 -8.41 -24.37
C LYS A 176 7.10 -7.93 -25.82
N LEU A 177 7.94 -6.94 -26.14
CA LEU A 177 8.09 -6.44 -27.51
C LEU A 177 8.92 -7.38 -28.42
N VAL A 178 9.62 -8.37 -27.85
CA VAL A 178 10.45 -9.33 -28.61
C VAL A 178 9.71 -10.65 -28.89
N SER A 179 8.50 -10.83 -28.35
CA SER A 179 7.59 -11.92 -28.73
C SER A 179 6.80 -11.55 -30.00
N VAL A 180 7.48 -11.62 -31.16
CA VAL A 180 6.88 -11.70 -32.50
C VAL A 180 7.27 -13.04 -33.13
#